data_AF-A0A5N7AW28-F1
#
_entry.id   AF-A0A5N7AW28-F1
#
_cell.length_a   1.000
_cell.length_b   1.000
_cell.length_c   1.000
_cell.angle_alpha   90.00
_cell.angle_beta   90.00
_cell.angle_gamma   90.00
#
_symmetry.space_group_name_H-M   'P 1'
#
loop_
_entity.id
_entity.type
_entity.pdbx_description
1 polymer ?
#
loop_
_entity_poly.entity_id
_entity_poly.type
_entity_poly.pdbx_seq_one_letter_code
_entity_poly.pdbx_strand_id
1 'polypeptide(L)'
;MVMDGDIPYIRVTRSIPPEMRNKLPQEYLSIIETTRLLKAEHLHKAVLQLSLLYRHNFGIHFPALNLPPILYQYIRRLAVPIDIYAAVKRLQELLGYSFEFPKRLSDKNKPRDLPEIQLITLIVISTKLLFPFDDLKRYPKSAKEPTTQVIDWKLWAQAQRNFDNRETARGKIGKGNEILVNEHDVFNLTPSQLDDYMNWYENNWLDHSKASNPLADLFPIGPSRTDSQEVAGPPDENDEEAISSMLQTVTKQLKPRKVVPEDDPDIPRPGASYVRYKMESDLPEDARPFYETAAKVAGISLSTLVRAVSQAELKMMHWLEDQRRIELYGDASGMEFAKFDSSDDMGEQDMADSDDYS
;
A
#
# COMPACT_ATOMS: atom_id res chain seq x y z
N MET A 1 -5.69 11.58 -5.96
CA MET A 1 -6.25 11.59 -7.32
C MET A 1 -7.72 11.20 -7.38
N VAL A 2 -8.10 9.92 -7.16
CA VAL A 2 -9.53 9.52 -7.25
C VAL A 2 -10.36 10.06 -6.10
N MET A 3 -9.85 9.98 -4.87
CA MET A 3 -10.53 10.52 -3.69
C MET A 3 -10.57 12.05 -3.75
N ASP A 4 -9.49 12.68 -4.18
CA ASP A 4 -9.34 14.14 -4.29
C ASP A 4 -10.23 14.77 -5.38
N GLY A 5 -10.93 13.95 -6.18
CA GLY A 5 -11.86 14.40 -7.22
C GLY A 5 -11.21 14.76 -8.57
N ASP A 6 -9.89 14.58 -8.72
CA ASP A 6 -9.18 14.87 -9.97
C ASP A 6 -9.64 13.96 -11.12
N ILE A 7 -10.00 12.72 -10.78
CA ILE A 7 -10.52 11.73 -11.72
C ILE A 7 -11.97 11.43 -11.35
N PRO A 8 -12.93 11.65 -12.27
CA PRO A 8 -14.34 11.39 -11.99
C PRO A 8 -14.57 9.88 -11.88
N TYR A 9 -14.62 9.39 -10.64
CA TYR A 9 -14.94 7.99 -10.33
C TYR A 9 -16.36 7.86 -9.78
N ILE A 10 -16.81 8.78 -8.93
CA ILE A 10 -18.12 8.68 -8.28
C ILE A 10 -19.12 9.52 -9.06
N ARG A 11 -20.30 8.94 -9.32
CA ARG A 11 -21.36 9.56 -10.15
C ARG A 11 -20.84 10.02 -11.52
N VAL A 12 -20.07 9.16 -12.20
CA VAL A 12 -19.55 9.39 -13.57
C VAL A 12 -20.68 9.73 -14.55
N THR A 13 -21.92 9.30 -14.28
CA THR A 13 -23.11 9.65 -15.08
C THR A 13 -23.34 11.16 -15.24
N ARG A 14 -22.76 12.00 -14.38
CA ARG A 14 -22.79 13.48 -14.51
C ARG A 14 -21.76 14.02 -15.50
N SER A 15 -20.60 13.38 -15.64
CA SER A 15 -19.59 13.79 -16.62
C SER A 15 -19.89 13.28 -18.03
N ILE A 16 -20.77 12.28 -18.16
CA ILE A 16 -21.23 11.75 -19.44
C ILE A 16 -22.24 12.71 -20.09
N PRO A 17 -22.10 13.04 -21.38
CA PRO A 17 -23.06 13.87 -22.10
C PRO A 17 -24.49 13.32 -22.03
N PRO A 18 -25.52 14.19 -21.92
CA PRO A 18 -26.91 13.77 -21.76
C PRO A 18 -27.42 12.93 -22.94
N GLU A 19 -26.93 13.19 -24.16
CA GLU A 19 -27.31 12.40 -25.34
C GLU A 19 -26.90 10.93 -25.25
N MET A 20 -25.75 10.65 -24.64
CA MET A 20 -25.28 9.28 -24.42
C MET A 20 -26.00 8.66 -23.23
N ARG A 21 -26.20 9.43 -22.16
CA ARG A 21 -26.89 8.98 -20.95
C ARG A 21 -28.33 8.55 -21.25
N ASN A 22 -29.05 9.33 -22.05
CA ASN A 22 -30.46 9.05 -22.37
C ASN A 22 -30.64 7.85 -23.32
N LYS A 23 -29.60 7.46 -24.06
CA LYS A 23 -29.61 6.31 -24.96
C LYS A 23 -29.16 5.00 -24.29
N LEU A 24 -28.56 5.07 -23.11
CA LEU A 24 -28.04 3.91 -22.41
C LEU A 24 -29.15 3.25 -21.58
N PRO A 25 -29.35 1.93 -21.66
CA PRO A 25 -30.26 1.21 -20.77
C PRO A 25 -29.87 1.39 -19.29
N GLN A 26 -30.88 1.35 -18.41
CA GLN A 26 -30.71 1.55 -16.97
C GLN A 26 -29.73 0.55 -16.33
N GLU A 27 -29.65 -0.68 -16.86
CA GLU A 27 -28.73 -1.72 -16.39
C GLU A 27 -27.25 -1.34 -16.58
N TYR A 28 -26.92 -0.71 -17.71
CA TYR A 28 -25.55 -0.25 -17.93
C TYR A 28 -25.25 1.03 -17.16
N LEU A 29 -26.26 1.91 -16.98
CA LEU A 29 -26.12 3.09 -16.15
C LEU A 29 -25.84 2.72 -14.69
N SER A 30 -26.49 1.68 -14.15
CA SER A 30 -26.25 1.22 -12.78
C SER A 30 -24.87 0.59 -12.59
N ILE A 31 -24.30 -0.04 -13.63
CA ILE A 31 -22.92 -0.56 -13.60
C ILE A 31 -21.89 0.58 -13.64
N ILE A 32 -22.13 1.61 -14.45
CA ILE A 32 -21.24 2.77 -14.59
C ILE A 32 -21.34 3.68 -13.35
N GLU A 33 -22.50 3.75 -12.72
CA GLU A 33 -22.71 4.51 -11.50
C GLU A 33 -22.12 3.77 -10.30
N THR A 34 -20.81 3.91 -10.11
CA THR A 34 -20.14 3.36 -8.94
C THR A 34 -20.55 4.15 -7.69
N THR A 35 -21.40 3.53 -6.87
CA THR A 35 -21.82 4.03 -5.57
C THR A 35 -20.85 3.65 -4.45
N ARG A 36 -19.95 2.70 -4.70
CA ARG A 36 -18.99 2.18 -3.72
C ARG A 36 -17.63 2.82 -3.90
N LEU A 37 -17.03 3.20 -2.78
CA LEU A 37 -15.64 3.64 -2.72
C LEU A 37 -14.71 2.53 -3.21
N LEU A 38 -13.67 2.94 -3.91
CA LEU A 38 -12.64 2.03 -4.41
C LEU A 38 -11.86 1.47 -3.21
N LYS A 39 -11.98 0.16 -2.97
CA LYS A 39 -11.07 -0.53 -2.06
C LYS A 39 -9.73 -0.69 -2.75
N ALA A 40 -8.65 -0.51 -2.00
CA ALA A 40 -7.30 -0.49 -2.53
C ALA A 40 -6.94 -1.78 -3.30
N GLU A 41 -7.39 -2.94 -2.82
CA GLU A 41 -7.17 -4.24 -3.47
C GLU A 41 -7.99 -4.45 -4.76
N HIS A 42 -9.12 -3.73 -4.94
CA HIS A 42 -9.94 -3.87 -6.15
C HIS A 42 -9.22 -3.36 -7.39
N LEU A 43 -8.42 -2.28 -7.25
CA LEU A 43 -7.65 -1.72 -8.35
C LEU A 43 -6.60 -2.73 -8.82
N HIS A 44 -5.83 -3.29 -7.87
CA HIS A 44 -4.85 -4.34 -8.11
C HIS A 44 -5.45 -5.55 -8.83
N LYS A 45 -6.63 -6.00 -8.39
CA LYS A 45 -7.35 -7.11 -9.03
C LYS A 45 -7.84 -6.74 -10.45
N ALA A 46 -8.36 -5.53 -10.64
CA ALA A 46 -8.84 -5.07 -11.95
C ALA A 46 -7.69 -4.94 -12.95
N VAL A 47 -6.54 -4.37 -12.55
CA VAL A 47 -5.32 -4.27 -13.37
C VAL A 47 -4.81 -5.66 -13.75
N LEU A 48 -4.82 -6.60 -12.81
CA LEU A 48 -4.45 -7.99 -13.09
C LEU A 48 -5.39 -8.65 -14.11
N GLN A 49 -6.70 -8.52 -13.92
CA GLN A 49 -7.68 -9.08 -14.85
C GLN A 49 -7.56 -8.47 -16.24
N LEU A 50 -7.33 -7.16 -16.32
CA LEU A 50 -7.15 -6.44 -17.57
C LEU A 50 -5.86 -6.88 -18.28
N SER A 51 -4.75 -7.01 -17.54
CA SER A 51 -3.48 -7.44 -18.13
C SER A 51 -3.57 -8.85 -18.72
N LEU A 52 -4.29 -9.75 -18.04
CA LEU A 52 -4.55 -11.10 -18.52
C LEU A 52 -5.50 -11.14 -19.71
N LEU A 53 -6.55 -10.31 -19.72
CA LEU A 53 -7.46 -10.16 -20.86
C LEU A 53 -6.69 -9.71 -22.09
N TYR A 54 -5.85 -8.67 -21.98
CA TYR A 54 -5.05 -8.19 -23.10
C TYR A 54 -4.05 -9.21 -23.61
N ARG A 55 -3.45 -9.98 -22.69
CA ARG A 55 -2.54 -11.05 -23.06
C ARG A 55 -3.24 -12.18 -23.81
N HIS A 56 -4.40 -12.61 -23.32
CA HIS A 56 -5.15 -13.71 -23.92
C HIS A 56 -5.77 -13.33 -25.26
N ASN A 57 -6.41 -12.17 -25.33
CA ASN A 57 -7.19 -11.78 -26.51
C ASN A 57 -6.34 -11.12 -27.60
N PHE A 58 -5.28 -10.39 -27.22
CA PHE A 58 -4.49 -9.59 -28.15
C PHE A 58 -3.01 -9.98 -28.18
N GLY A 59 -2.57 -10.96 -27.38
CA GLY A 59 -1.17 -11.37 -27.31
C GLY A 59 -0.23 -10.31 -26.71
N ILE A 60 -0.77 -9.27 -26.07
CA ILE A 60 0.02 -8.15 -25.54
C ILE A 60 0.79 -8.61 -24.30
N HIS A 61 2.06 -8.24 -24.23
CA HIS A 61 2.92 -8.49 -23.06
C HIS A 61 3.16 -7.18 -22.31
N PHE A 62 2.83 -7.20 -21.01
CA PHE A 62 3.18 -6.11 -20.11
C PHE A 62 4.61 -6.30 -19.62
N PRO A 63 5.48 -5.28 -19.75
CA PRO A 63 6.84 -5.35 -19.23
C PRO A 63 6.84 -5.37 -17.70
N ALA A 64 7.99 -5.74 -17.13
CA ALA A 64 8.23 -5.62 -15.70
C ALA A 64 8.17 -4.16 -15.23
N LEU A 65 7.94 -3.96 -13.93
CA LEU A 65 7.93 -2.62 -13.34
C LEU A 65 9.25 -1.87 -13.59
N ASN A 66 9.14 -0.58 -13.88
CA ASN A 66 10.30 0.31 -13.95
C ASN A 66 10.85 0.55 -12.54
N LEU A 67 11.70 -0.35 -12.08
CA LEU A 67 12.15 -0.43 -10.69
C LEU A 67 12.85 0.85 -10.19
N PRO A 68 13.84 1.46 -10.88
CA PRO A 68 14.60 2.57 -10.32
C PRO A 68 13.76 3.78 -9.87
N PRO A 69 12.86 4.37 -10.70
CA PRO A 69 12.07 5.52 -10.29
C PRO A 69 10.99 5.14 -9.26
N ILE A 70 10.34 3.99 -9.43
CA ILE A 70 9.27 3.55 -8.51
C ILE A 70 9.86 3.28 -7.13
N LEU A 71 10.97 2.55 -7.05
CA LEU A 71 11.64 2.28 -5.78
C LEU A 71 12.09 3.58 -5.09
N TYR A 72 12.66 4.53 -5.84
CA TYR A 72 13.05 5.83 -5.30
C TYR A 72 11.86 6.62 -4.77
N GLN A 73 10.73 6.62 -5.50
CA GLN A 73 9.50 7.28 -5.07
C GLN A 73 8.95 6.67 -3.77
N TYR A 74 8.94 5.35 -3.65
CA TYR A 74 8.51 4.66 -2.43
C TYR A 74 9.41 4.98 -1.25
N ILE A 75 10.74 4.95 -1.44
CA ILE A 75 11.71 5.31 -0.39
C ILE A 75 11.51 6.75 0.08
N ARG A 76 11.32 7.70 -0.86
CA ARG A 76 11.02 9.10 -0.54
C ARG A 76 9.72 9.26 0.23
N ARG A 77 8.64 8.60 -0.20
CA ARG A 77 7.32 8.70 0.44
C ARG A 77 7.31 8.09 1.85
N LEU A 78 8.03 6.99 2.06
CA LEU A 78 8.15 6.34 3.37
C LEU A 78 9.19 7.01 4.29
N ALA A 79 9.96 7.96 3.75
CA ALA A 79 11.03 8.66 4.45
C ALA A 79 12.04 7.72 5.12
N VAL A 80 12.47 6.70 4.39
CA VAL A 80 13.46 5.72 4.90
C VAL A 80 14.82 5.98 4.22
N PRO A 81 15.96 5.66 4.87
CA PRO A 81 17.28 5.90 4.28
C PRO A 81 17.48 5.23 2.91
N ILE A 82 18.28 5.88 2.06
CA ILE A 82 18.56 5.44 0.69
C ILE A 82 19.24 4.07 0.62
N ASP A 83 19.85 3.61 1.70
CA ASP A 83 20.49 2.29 1.80
C ASP A 83 19.53 1.13 1.50
N ILE A 84 18.24 1.34 1.73
CA ILE A 84 17.19 0.39 1.35
C ILE A 84 17.20 0.12 -0.15
N TYR A 85 17.54 1.09 -0.98
CA TYR A 85 17.60 0.91 -2.42
C TYR A 85 18.55 -0.24 -2.82
N ALA A 86 19.73 -0.28 -2.21
CA ALA A 86 20.71 -1.34 -2.45
C ALA A 86 20.26 -2.69 -1.86
N ALA A 87 19.65 -2.68 -0.68
CA ALA A 87 19.13 -3.89 -0.05
C ALA A 87 17.99 -4.53 -0.86
N VAL A 88 17.06 -3.73 -1.37
CA VAL A 88 15.94 -4.23 -2.20
C VAL A 88 16.44 -4.90 -3.47
N LYS A 89 17.43 -4.31 -4.16
CA LYS A 89 18.03 -4.93 -5.36
C LYS A 89 18.69 -6.28 -5.04
N ARG A 90 19.44 -6.37 -3.94
CA ARG A 90 20.05 -7.64 -3.52
C ARG A 90 18.99 -8.69 -3.15
N LEU A 91 17.93 -8.30 -2.44
CA LEU A 91 16.84 -9.21 -2.10
C LEU A 91 16.02 -9.63 -3.32
N GLN A 92 15.86 -8.75 -4.30
CA GLN A 92 15.21 -9.08 -5.57
C GLN A 92 15.98 -10.19 -6.30
N GLU A 93 17.30 -10.04 -6.43
CA GLU A 93 18.17 -11.04 -7.06
C GLU A 93 18.12 -12.37 -6.30
N LEU A 94 18.18 -12.33 -4.96
CA LEU A 94 18.12 -13.52 -4.11
C LEU A 94 16.78 -14.26 -4.23
N LEU A 95 15.67 -13.54 -4.24
CA LEU A 95 14.33 -14.13 -4.31
C LEU A 95 13.86 -14.42 -5.74
N GLY A 96 14.62 -14.02 -6.76
CA GLY A 96 14.28 -14.21 -8.17
C GLY A 96 12.99 -13.51 -8.56
N TYR A 97 12.70 -12.33 -8.01
CA TYR A 97 11.51 -11.56 -8.39
C TYR A 97 11.76 -10.80 -9.69
N SER A 98 11.00 -11.17 -10.73
CA SER A 98 11.06 -10.53 -12.05
C SER A 98 10.25 -9.23 -12.13
N PHE A 99 9.36 -8.97 -11.17
CA PHE A 99 8.38 -7.88 -11.22
C PHE A 99 7.51 -7.86 -12.49
N GLU A 100 7.29 -9.01 -13.11
CA GLU A 100 6.32 -9.18 -14.19
C GLU A 100 4.93 -9.50 -13.62
N PHE A 101 3.89 -9.09 -14.35
CA PHE A 101 2.54 -9.55 -14.05
C PHE A 101 2.41 -11.06 -14.29
N PRO A 102 1.69 -11.79 -13.41
CA PRO A 102 1.55 -13.23 -13.53
C PRO A 102 0.84 -13.60 -14.83
N LYS A 103 1.25 -14.72 -15.43
CA LYS A 103 0.83 -15.13 -16.79
C LYS A 103 -0.49 -15.91 -16.82
N ARG A 104 -0.93 -16.42 -15.68
CA ARG A 104 -2.14 -17.23 -15.52
C ARG A 104 -2.85 -16.85 -14.22
N LEU A 105 -4.17 -16.92 -14.22
CA LEU A 105 -4.95 -16.93 -12.99
C LEU A 105 -4.67 -18.26 -12.30
N SER A 106 -4.03 -18.22 -11.14
CA SER A 106 -4.05 -19.37 -10.24
C SER A 106 -5.32 -19.25 -9.40
N ASP A 107 -5.97 -20.37 -9.08
CA ASP A 107 -7.14 -20.40 -8.18
C ASP A 107 -6.83 -19.77 -6.81
N LYS A 108 -5.53 -19.67 -6.50
CA LYS A 108 -4.97 -18.92 -5.38
C LYS A 108 -4.27 -17.66 -5.89
N ASN A 109 -4.98 -16.77 -6.59
CA ASN A 109 -4.49 -15.42 -6.96
C ASN A 109 -4.16 -14.66 -5.67
N LYS A 110 -2.95 -14.88 -5.15
CA LYS A 110 -2.49 -14.21 -3.95
C LYS A 110 -2.11 -12.81 -4.42
N PRO A 111 -2.59 -11.74 -3.76
CA PRO A 111 -2.12 -10.37 -4.04
C PRO A 111 -0.58 -10.27 -4.04
N ARG A 112 0.10 -11.20 -3.38
CA ARG A 112 1.57 -11.35 -3.35
C ARG A 112 2.25 -11.53 -4.71
N ASP A 113 1.55 -12.03 -5.71
CA ASP A 113 2.15 -12.26 -7.04
C ASP A 113 2.19 -10.98 -7.88
N LEU A 114 1.55 -9.91 -7.41
CA LEU A 114 1.58 -8.60 -8.06
C LEU A 114 2.93 -7.92 -7.83
N PRO A 115 3.51 -7.32 -8.89
CA PRO A 115 4.85 -6.78 -8.80
C PRO A 115 4.95 -5.57 -7.86
N GLU A 116 3.88 -4.79 -7.70
CA GLU A 116 3.79 -3.68 -6.76
C GLU A 116 3.83 -4.17 -5.31
N ILE A 117 3.14 -5.29 -5.05
CA ILE A 117 3.07 -5.91 -3.72
C ILE A 117 4.40 -6.60 -3.39
N GLN A 118 5.06 -7.21 -4.37
CA GLN A 118 6.42 -7.73 -4.22
C GLN A 118 7.39 -6.61 -3.86
N LEU A 119 7.32 -5.47 -4.55
CA LEU A 119 8.21 -4.33 -4.31
C LEU A 119 8.09 -3.78 -2.89
N ILE A 120 6.86 -3.46 -2.45
CA ILE A 120 6.66 -2.97 -1.08
C ILE A 120 7.06 -4.01 -0.03
N THR A 121 6.84 -5.29 -0.31
CA THR A 121 7.26 -6.39 0.56
C THR A 121 8.78 -6.41 0.75
N LEU A 122 9.55 -6.28 -0.35
CA LEU A 122 11.01 -6.20 -0.28
C LEU A 122 11.49 -4.96 0.46
N ILE A 123 10.82 -3.81 0.29
CA ILE A 123 11.12 -2.58 1.02
C ILE A 123 10.93 -2.82 2.52
N VAL A 124 9.79 -3.36 2.94
CA VAL A 124 9.51 -3.65 4.36
C VAL A 124 10.53 -4.62 4.96
N ILE A 125 10.89 -5.69 4.24
CA ILE A 125 11.90 -6.65 4.69
C ILE A 125 13.28 -5.96 4.80
N SER A 126 13.64 -5.14 3.81
CA SER A 126 14.90 -4.40 3.81
C SER A 126 14.98 -3.42 4.98
N THR A 127 13.91 -2.67 5.23
CA THR A 127 13.77 -1.80 6.40
C THR A 127 13.97 -2.59 7.67
N LYS A 128 13.29 -3.73 7.81
CA LYS A 128 13.36 -4.57 9.01
C LYS A 128 14.75 -5.19 9.23
N LEU A 129 15.49 -5.49 8.17
CA LEU A 129 16.86 -6.03 8.25
C LEU A 129 17.88 -4.96 8.66
N LEU A 130 17.78 -3.76 8.08
CA LEU A 130 18.74 -2.67 8.32
C LEU A 130 18.40 -1.82 9.54
N PHE A 131 17.12 -1.59 9.77
CA PHE A 131 16.54 -0.73 10.80
C PHE A 131 15.41 -1.50 11.53
N PRO A 132 15.76 -2.41 12.45
CA PRO A 132 14.75 -3.21 13.13
C PRO A 132 13.83 -2.37 14.01
N PHE A 133 12.61 -2.86 14.27
CA PHE A 133 11.58 -2.21 15.10
C PHE A 133 11.70 -2.58 16.58
N ASP A 134 12.92 -2.72 17.09
CA ASP A 134 13.19 -3.13 18.46
C ASP A 134 14.21 -2.24 19.15
N ASP A 135 14.25 -2.31 20.48
CA ASP A 135 15.19 -1.55 21.31
C ASP A 135 16.55 -2.25 21.45
N LEU A 136 16.77 -3.36 20.73
CA LEU A 136 17.99 -4.16 20.85
C LEU A 136 19.19 -3.45 20.23
N LYS A 137 20.27 -3.39 21.00
CA LYS A 137 21.46 -2.66 20.61
C LYS A 137 22.42 -3.51 19.76
N ARG A 138 22.35 -3.42 18.42
CA ARG A 138 23.24 -4.10 17.46
C ARG A 138 24.38 -3.24 16.89
N TYR A 139 25.63 -3.68 16.90
CA TYR A 139 26.77 -2.84 16.50
C TYR A 139 27.39 -3.25 15.14
N PRO A 140 27.48 -2.34 14.16
CA PRO A 140 28.10 -2.60 12.86
C PRO A 140 29.61 -2.83 12.97
N LYS A 141 30.17 -3.61 12.04
CA LYS A 141 31.63 -3.86 11.98
C LYS A 141 32.38 -2.72 11.30
N SER A 142 31.79 -2.16 10.25
CA SER A 142 32.38 -1.07 9.46
C SER A 142 31.52 0.19 9.45
N ALA A 143 32.17 1.35 9.41
CA ALA A 143 31.50 2.64 9.19
C ALA A 143 30.86 2.76 7.80
N LYS A 144 31.19 1.84 6.87
CA LYS A 144 30.54 1.75 5.55
C LYS A 144 29.19 1.03 5.59
N GLU A 145 28.84 0.42 6.72
CA GLU A 145 27.57 -0.29 6.86
C GLU A 145 26.43 0.70 7.08
N PRO A 146 25.27 0.48 6.42
CA PRO A 146 24.11 1.37 6.53
C PRO A 146 23.51 1.38 7.95
N THR A 147 23.77 0.33 8.73
CA THR A 147 23.33 0.17 10.13
C THR A 147 24.12 1.04 11.12
N THR A 148 24.98 1.93 10.63
CA THR A 148 25.61 3.00 11.42
C THR A 148 24.59 4.06 11.83
N GLN A 149 23.45 4.13 11.15
CA GLN A 149 22.35 5.04 11.49
C GLN A 149 21.20 4.26 12.14
N VAL A 150 20.55 4.85 13.13
CA VAL A 150 19.37 4.29 13.80
C VAL A 150 18.21 5.25 13.66
N ILE A 151 17.06 4.69 13.26
CA ILE A 151 15.78 5.40 13.16
C ILE A 151 15.08 5.32 14.51
N ASP A 152 14.58 6.47 14.97
CA ASP A 152 13.65 6.53 16.10
C ASP A 152 12.22 6.39 15.55
N TRP A 153 11.66 5.19 15.63
CA TRP A 153 10.37 4.86 15.01
C TRP A 153 9.20 5.69 15.57
N LYS A 154 9.31 6.15 16.82
CA LYS A 154 8.28 7.01 17.44
C LYS A 154 8.29 8.40 16.83
N LEU A 155 9.48 8.99 16.65
CA LEU A 155 9.63 10.29 15.99
C LEU A 155 9.31 10.21 14.49
N TRP A 156 9.70 9.12 13.84
CA TRP A 156 9.32 8.85 12.45
C TRP A 156 7.80 8.77 12.29
N ALA A 157 7.10 8.05 13.19
CA ALA A 157 5.65 7.95 13.14
C ALA A 157 4.97 9.31 13.37
N GLN A 158 5.52 10.15 14.23
CA GLN A 158 5.06 11.54 14.40
C GLN A 158 5.25 12.36 13.13
N ALA A 159 6.41 12.25 12.47
CA ALA A 159 6.68 12.96 11.22
C ALA A 159 5.69 12.55 10.12
N GLN A 160 5.40 11.25 9.98
CA GLN A 160 4.39 10.73 9.05
C GLN A 160 2.97 11.20 9.39
N ARG A 161 2.59 11.19 10.69
CA ARG A 161 1.30 11.71 11.13
C ARG A 161 1.15 13.21 10.83
N ASN A 162 2.21 14.00 11.02
CA ASN A 162 2.20 15.41 10.69
C ASN A 162 2.05 15.65 9.18
N PHE A 163 2.67 14.81 8.35
CA PHE A 163 2.51 14.84 6.91
C PHE A 163 1.07 14.49 6.50
N ASP A 164 0.53 13.39 7.00
CA ASP A 164 -0.84 12.96 6.68
C ASP A 164 -1.89 13.96 7.20
N ASN A 165 -1.67 14.58 8.36
CA ASN A 165 -2.58 15.56 8.96
C ASN A 165 -2.42 16.98 8.39
N ARG A 166 -1.46 17.25 7.49
CA ARG A 166 -1.21 18.62 6.97
C ARG A 166 -2.45 19.28 6.36
N GLU A 167 -3.32 18.46 5.76
CA GLU A 167 -4.53 18.91 5.09
C GLU A 167 -5.65 19.18 6.09
N THR A 168 -5.73 18.37 7.15
CA THR A 168 -6.72 18.51 8.22
C THR A 168 -6.32 19.57 9.26
N ALA A 169 -5.03 19.79 9.47
CA ALA A 169 -4.47 20.70 10.48
C ALA A 169 -4.81 22.18 10.24
N ARG A 170 -5.23 22.55 9.03
CA ARG A 170 -5.69 23.91 8.71
C ARG A 170 -7.17 24.15 9.08
N GLY A 171 -7.80 23.27 9.85
CA GLY A 171 -9.23 23.36 10.19
C GLY A 171 -10.14 23.06 8.99
N LYS A 172 -9.59 22.32 8.01
CA LYS A 172 -10.28 21.78 6.83
C LYS A 172 -10.45 20.28 7.00
N ILE A 173 -11.32 19.64 6.24
CA ILE A 173 -11.47 18.18 6.25
C ILE A 173 -10.29 17.49 5.55
N GLY A 174 -9.66 18.19 4.60
CA GLY A 174 -8.63 17.66 3.70
C GLY A 174 -9.27 17.04 2.46
N LYS A 175 -8.61 17.21 1.31
CA LYS A 175 -9.21 16.83 0.03
C LYS A 175 -9.34 15.31 -0.07
N GLY A 176 -10.50 14.84 -0.52
CA GLY A 176 -10.84 13.42 -0.64
C GLY A 176 -11.23 12.71 0.65
N ASN A 177 -11.08 13.36 1.80
CA ASN A 177 -11.62 12.86 3.07
C ASN A 177 -13.10 13.22 3.26
N GLU A 178 -13.63 14.18 2.48
CA GLU A 178 -15.02 14.62 2.59
C GLU A 178 -16.00 13.48 2.32
N ILE A 179 -15.63 12.53 1.44
CA ILE A 179 -16.47 11.38 1.12
C ILE A 179 -16.44 10.26 2.17
N LEU A 180 -15.46 10.31 3.08
CA LEU A 180 -15.29 9.33 4.15
C LEU A 180 -16.01 9.74 5.44
N VAL A 181 -16.57 10.95 5.49
CA VAL A 181 -17.29 11.49 6.65
C VAL A 181 -18.54 10.64 6.92
N ASN A 182 -18.60 10.02 8.10
CA ASN A 182 -19.79 9.30 8.55
C ASN A 182 -20.70 10.19 9.39
N GLU A 183 -21.94 9.74 9.62
CA GLU A 183 -22.94 10.42 10.45
C GLU A 183 -22.42 10.74 11.86
N HIS A 184 -21.63 9.85 12.45
CA HIS A 184 -21.02 10.06 13.76
C HIS A 184 -19.93 11.13 13.76
N ASP A 185 -19.22 11.29 12.64
CA ASP A 185 -18.11 12.24 12.52
C ASP A 185 -18.64 13.67 12.40
N VAL A 186 -19.84 13.86 11.82
CA VAL A 186 -20.51 15.17 11.69
C VAL A 186 -20.65 15.89 13.02
N PHE A 187 -20.87 15.14 14.12
CA PHE A 187 -20.99 15.73 15.46
C PHE A 187 -19.67 16.28 16.01
N ASN A 188 -18.53 15.80 15.52
CA ASN A 188 -17.20 16.20 15.96
C ASN A 188 -16.55 17.24 15.04
N LEU A 189 -17.17 17.56 13.89
CA LEU A 189 -16.64 18.54 12.94
C LEU A 189 -16.73 19.96 13.50
N THR A 190 -15.70 20.76 13.23
CA THR A 190 -15.76 22.20 13.49
C THR A 190 -16.73 22.88 12.50
N PRO A 191 -17.28 24.06 12.83
CA PRO A 191 -18.14 24.80 11.90
C PRO A 191 -17.48 25.06 10.53
N SER A 192 -16.18 25.37 10.52
CA SER A 192 -15.41 25.55 9.27
C SER A 192 -15.32 24.27 8.43
N GLN A 193 -15.16 23.12 9.08
CA GLN A 193 -15.12 21.83 8.40
C GLN A 193 -16.50 21.47 7.84
N LEU A 194 -17.57 21.82 8.56
CA LEU A 194 -18.93 21.62 8.07
C LEU A 194 -19.21 22.48 6.84
N ASP A 195 -18.79 23.75 6.83
CA ASP A 195 -18.91 24.62 5.66
C ASP A 195 -18.12 24.06 4.46
N ASP A 196 -16.89 23.57 4.69
CA ASP A 196 -16.09 22.89 3.66
C ASP A 196 -16.80 21.64 3.10
N TYR A 197 -17.40 20.82 3.98
CA TYR A 197 -18.19 19.66 3.57
C TYR A 197 -19.42 20.06 2.74
N MET A 198 -20.14 21.10 3.14
CA MET A 198 -21.32 21.59 2.42
C MET A 198 -20.95 22.16 1.05
N ASN A 199 -19.83 22.89 0.95
CA ASN A 199 -19.28 23.37 -0.33
C ASN A 199 -18.87 22.20 -1.24
N TRP A 200 -18.22 21.18 -0.68
CA TRP A 200 -17.87 19.96 -1.43
C TRP A 200 -19.14 19.22 -1.91
N TYR A 201 -20.14 19.10 -1.04
CA TYR A 201 -21.42 18.46 -1.36
C TYR A 201 -22.18 19.22 -2.46
N GLU A 202 -22.20 20.55 -2.40
CA GLU A 202 -22.76 21.39 -3.45
C GLU A 202 -22.09 21.13 -4.79
N ASN A 203 -20.75 21.23 -4.84
CA ASN A 203 -20.02 21.09 -6.08
C ASN A 203 -20.15 19.69 -6.69
N ASN A 204 -20.12 18.65 -5.86
CA ASN A 204 -20.09 17.27 -6.33
C ASN A 204 -21.51 16.69 -6.50
N TRP A 205 -22.41 16.84 -5.54
CA TRP A 205 -23.70 16.11 -5.52
C TRP A 205 -24.88 16.88 -6.09
N LEU A 206 -24.85 18.22 -6.15
CA LEU A 206 -25.94 19.00 -6.74
C LEU A 206 -25.85 19.02 -8.27
N ASP A 207 -26.97 18.70 -8.91
CA ASP A 207 -27.11 18.71 -10.37
C ASP A 207 -27.81 19.99 -10.79
N HIS A 208 -27.03 21.03 -11.08
CA HIS A 208 -27.55 22.33 -11.53
C HIS A 208 -28.16 22.30 -12.94
N SER A 209 -28.15 21.15 -13.63
CA SER A 209 -28.74 21.00 -14.97
C SER A 209 -30.25 20.80 -14.96
N LYS A 210 -30.83 20.43 -13.80
CA LYS A 210 -32.28 20.29 -13.65
C LYS A 210 -32.90 21.67 -13.40
N ALA A 211 -34.00 21.95 -14.11
CA ALA A 211 -34.70 23.22 -14.05
C ALA A 211 -34.91 23.69 -12.60
N SER A 212 -34.54 24.95 -12.32
CA SER A 212 -34.68 25.54 -10.98
C SER A 212 -36.13 25.45 -10.55
N ASN A 213 -36.38 24.72 -9.46
CA ASN A 213 -37.70 24.74 -8.83
C ASN A 213 -37.93 26.16 -8.30
N PRO A 214 -39.10 26.77 -8.48
CA PRO A 214 -39.38 28.12 -7.96
C PRO A 214 -39.29 28.18 -6.43
N LEU A 215 -39.42 27.04 -5.74
CA LEU A 215 -39.15 26.91 -4.31
C LEU A 215 -37.65 26.97 -3.96
N ALA A 216 -36.77 26.52 -4.85
CA ALA A 216 -35.32 26.60 -4.65
C ALA A 216 -34.83 28.05 -4.77
N ASP A 217 -35.48 28.87 -5.60
CA ASP A 217 -35.16 30.31 -5.72
C ASP A 217 -35.49 31.09 -4.42
N LEU A 218 -36.37 30.56 -3.55
CA LEU A 218 -36.65 31.15 -2.23
C LEU A 218 -35.55 30.84 -1.20
N PHE A 219 -34.67 29.87 -1.48
CA PHE A 219 -33.59 29.43 -0.60
C PHE A 219 -32.27 29.36 -1.39
N PRO A 220 -31.66 30.51 -1.72
CA PRO A 220 -30.43 30.55 -2.50
C PRO A 220 -29.32 29.76 -1.78
N ILE A 221 -28.67 28.86 -2.53
CA ILE A 221 -27.55 28.05 -2.06
C ILE A 221 -26.27 28.87 -2.27
N GLY A 222 -25.58 29.19 -1.17
CA GLY A 222 -24.24 29.79 -1.17
C GLY A 222 -24.10 31.20 -1.76
N PRO A 223 -22.94 31.85 -1.61
CA PRO A 223 -22.65 33.10 -2.31
C PRO A 223 -22.64 32.84 -3.82
N SER A 224 -23.34 33.68 -4.57
CA SER A 224 -23.41 33.66 -6.02
C SER A 224 -22.05 33.34 -6.65
N ARG A 225 -22.03 32.32 -7.52
CA ARG A 225 -20.94 31.66 -8.28
C ARG A 225 -19.80 32.52 -8.88
N THR A 226 -19.75 33.83 -8.64
CA THR A 226 -18.73 34.76 -9.13
C THR A 226 -17.39 34.71 -8.37
N ASP A 227 -17.31 34.06 -7.20
CA ASP A 227 -16.05 34.01 -6.42
C ASP A 227 -15.31 32.66 -6.49
N SER A 228 -15.80 31.69 -7.27
CA SER A 228 -15.19 30.37 -7.38
C SER A 228 -14.25 30.26 -8.59
N GLN A 229 -13.17 31.05 -8.61
CA GLN A 229 -12.04 30.75 -9.48
C GLN A 229 -10.72 31.37 -9.00
N GLU A 230 -10.26 30.95 -7.83
CA GLU A 230 -8.85 30.61 -7.71
C GLU A 230 -8.76 29.09 -7.86
N VAL A 231 -8.58 28.64 -9.10
CA VAL A 231 -7.97 27.32 -9.35
C VAL A 231 -6.58 27.43 -8.77
N ALA A 232 -6.45 27.02 -7.50
CA ALA A 232 -5.17 26.74 -6.90
C ALA A 232 -4.39 25.90 -7.91
N GLY A 233 -3.17 26.35 -8.21
CA GLY A 233 -2.29 25.77 -9.21
C GLY A 233 -2.00 24.29 -9.00
N PRO A 234 -1.15 23.68 -9.85
CA PRO A 234 -0.87 22.25 -9.82
C PRO A 234 -0.55 21.80 -8.38
N PRO A 235 -1.30 20.84 -7.81
CA PRO A 235 -1.13 20.38 -6.42
C PRO A 235 0.21 19.70 -6.16
N ASP A 236 0.94 19.32 -7.22
CA ASP A 236 2.20 18.58 -7.13
C ASP A 236 3.34 19.38 -6.47
N GLU A 237 3.38 20.71 -6.64
CA GLU A 237 4.47 21.52 -6.07
C GLU A 237 4.46 21.50 -4.53
N ASN A 238 3.28 21.57 -3.92
CA ASN A 238 3.14 21.51 -2.46
C ASN A 238 3.43 20.10 -1.90
N ASP A 239 3.15 19.05 -2.67
CA ASP A 239 3.36 17.67 -2.25
C ASP A 239 4.83 17.27 -2.26
N GLU A 240 5.56 17.64 -3.30
CA GLU A 240 7.00 17.40 -3.36
C GLU A 240 7.76 18.18 -2.29
N GLU A 241 7.39 19.44 -2.06
CA GLU A 241 7.95 20.27 -0.99
C GLU A 241 7.63 19.69 0.39
N ALA A 242 6.40 19.26 0.63
CA ALA A 242 6.00 18.62 1.89
C ALA A 242 6.77 17.31 2.12
N ILE A 243 6.92 16.46 1.10
CA ILE A 243 7.74 15.24 1.19
C ILE A 243 9.19 15.61 1.49
N SER A 244 9.74 16.65 0.86
CA SER A 244 11.11 17.10 1.12
C SER A 244 11.29 17.58 2.56
N SER A 245 10.31 18.30 3.11
CA SER A 245 10.33 18.77 4.50
C SER A 245 10.27 17.60 5.50
N MET A 246 9.43 16.60 5.23
CA MET A 246 9.34 15.37 6.02
C MET A 246 10.65 14.57 5.95
N LEU A 247 11.27 14.47 4.78
CA LEU A 247 12.57 13.83 4.63
C LEU A 247 13.64 14.55 5.45
N GLN A 248 13.65 15.89 5.44
CA GLN A 248 14.59 16.66 6.25
C GLN A 248 14.36 16.46 7.76
N THR A 249 13.11 16.40 8.24
CA THR A 249 12.83 16.19 9.67
C THR A 249 13.27 14.80 10.10
N VAL A 250 12.93 13.75 9.35
CA VAL A 250 13.34 12.38 9.66
C VAL A 250 14.85 12.22 9.58
N THR A 251 15.51 12.79 8.55
CA THR A 251 16.96 12.70 8.40
C THR A 251 17.69 13.37 9.56
N LYS A 252 17.19 14.50 10.07
CA LYS A 252 17.75 15.18 11.26
C LYS A 252 17.60 14.37 12.55
N GLN A 253 16.63 13.46 12.61
CA GLN A 253 16.35 12.63 13.78
C GLN A 253 17.17 11.33 13.82
N LEU A 254 17.91 11.02 12.74
CA LEU A 254 18.76 9.83 12.67
C LEU A 254 19.88 9.91 13.70
N LYS A 255 19.99 8.87 14.54
CA LYS A 255 21.01 8.78 15.59
C LYS A 255 22.20 8.00 15.06
N PRO A 256 23.44 8.52 15.16
CA PRO A 256 24.62 7.77 14.81
C PRO A 256 24.86 6.65 15.84
N ARG A 257 25.39 5.54 15.35
CA ARG A 257 25.70 4.36 16.13
C ARG A 257 27.20 4.10 16.15
N LYS A 258 27.70 3.67 17.30
CA LYS A 258 29.11 3.30 17.46
C LYS A 258 29.43 2.07 16.61
N VAL A 259 30.52 2.15 15.86
CA VAL A 259 31.10 1.02 15.12
C VAL A 259 31.99 0.26 16.07
N VAL A 260 31.81 -1.06 16.14
CA VAL A 260 32.65 -1.95 16.96
C VAL A 260 33.28 -2.98 16.03
N PRO A 261 34.57 -2.80 15.66
CA PRO A 261 35.26 -3.67 14.70
C PRO A 261 35.66 -5.03 15.28
N GLU A 262 35.70 -5.17 16.61
CA GLU A 262 36.07 -6.41 17.29
C GLU A 262 35.00 -7.48 17.10
N ASP A 263 35.42 -8.67 16.66
CA ASP A 263 34.56 -9.83 16.41
C ASP A 263 34.38 -10.68 17.67
N ASP A 264 33.74 -10.11 18.69
CA ASP A 264 33.29 -10.86 19.86
C ASP A 264 31.90 -11.48 19.59
N PRO A 265 31.70 -12.77 19.92
CA PRO A 265 30.43 -13.48 19.70
C PRO A 265 29.29 -12.94 20.58
N ASP A 266 29.63 -12.27 21.69
CA ASP A 266 28.67 -11.66 22.61
C ASP A 266 28.15 -10.30 22.11
N ILE A 267 28.74 -9.74 21.04
CA ILE A 267 28.30 -8.47 20.47
C ILE A 267 27.23 -8.74 19.41
N PRO A 268 25.95 -8.38 19.66
CA PRO A 268 24.90 -8.59 18.68
C PRO A 268 25.16 -7.74 17.42
N ARG A 269 25.17 -8.41 16.26
CA ARG A 269 25.40 -7.77 14.96
C ARG A 269 24.09 -7.34 14.30
N PRO A 270 24.13 -6.34 13.40
CA PRO A 270 22.99 -6.01 12.55
C PRO A 270 22.49 -7.27 11.80
N GLY A 271 21.18 -7.47 11.76
CA GLY A 271 20.56 -8.70 11.22
C GLY A 271 20.50 -9.89 12.19
N ALA A 272 21.16 -9.85 13.36
CA ALA A 272 20.94 -10.83 14.41
C ALA A 272 19.54 -10.69 15.02
N SER A 273 19.00 -11.78 15.56
CA SER A 273 17.68 -11.85 16.23
C SER A 273 16.52 -11.27 15.41
N TYR A 274 16.45 -11.62 14.12
CA TYR A 274 15.35 -11.23 13.24
C TYR A 274 14.01 -11.85 13.68
N VAL A 275 13.10 -11.02 14.18
CA VAL A 275 11.74 -11.42 14.58
C VAL A 275 10.86 -11.58 13.34
N ARG A 276 9.95 -12.55 13.28
CA ARG A 276 9.01 -12.73 12.17
C ARG A 276 7.58 -12.51 12.65
N TYR A 277 6.79 -11.75 11.87
CA TYR A 277 5.40 -11.45 12.21
C TYR A 277 4.50 -12.21 11.24
N LYS A 278 3.60 -13.04 11.75
CA LYS A 278 2.71 -13.87 10.91
C LYS A 278 1.32 -13.24 10.79
N MET A 279 0.84 -12.64 11.87
CA MET A 279 -0.48 -12.02 11.95
C MET A 279 -0.39 -10.54 12.31
N GLU A 280 -1.47 -9.79 12.08
CA GLU A 280 -1.58 -8.38 12.47
C GLU A 280 -1.41 -8.16 13.97
N SER A 281 -1.86 -9.13 14.78
CA SER A 281 -1.73 -9.13 16.24
C SER A 281 -0.29 -9.24 16.72
N ASP A 282 0.62 -9.75 15.88
CA ASP A 282 2.02 -9.98 16.24
C ASP A 282 2.87 -8.71 16.07
N LEU A 283 2.31 -7.65 15.47
CA LEU A 283 3.05 -6.41 15.20
C LEU A 283 3.26 -5.59 16.48
N PRO A 284 4.52 -5.23 16.80
CA PRO A 284 4.80 -4.27 17.86
C PRO A 284 4.16 -2.90 17.59
N GLU A 285 3.91 -2.15 18.67
CA GLU A 285 3.35 -0.79 18.59
C GLU A 285 4.20 0.15 17.72
N ASP A 286 5.53 -0.01 17.72
CA ASP A 286 6.43 0.80 16.91
C ASP A 286 6.45 0.38 15.42
N ALA A 287 6.19 -0.89 15.13
CA ALA A 287 6.18 -1.42 13.76
C ALA A 287 4.86 -1.16 13.04
N ARG A 288 3.74 -1.19 13.77
CA ARG A 288 2.40 -1.06 13.20
C ARG A 288 2.20 0.22 12.36
N PRO A 289 2.59 1.42 12.81
CA PRO A 289 2.50 2.64 11.99
C PRO A 289 3.30 2.54 10.68
N PHE A 290 4.46 1.87 10.70
CA PHE A 290 5.25 1.66 9.50
C PHE A 290 4.54 0.74 8.50
N TYR A 291 3.97 -0.37 8.96
CA TYR A 291 3.22 -1.26 8.08
C TYR A 291 1.92 -0.62 7.55
N GLU A 292 1.22 0.16 8.37
CA GLU A 292 0.00 0.87 7.96
C GLU A 292 0.29 1.92 6.87
N THR A 293 1.34 2.72 7.04
CA THR A 293 1.76 3.69 6.00
C THR A 293 2.26 2.99 4.74
N ALA A 294 3.06 1.92 4.86
CA ALA A 294 3.51 1.12 3.73
C ALA A 294 2.33 0.50 2.95
N ALA A 295 1.33 0.00 3.65
CA ALA A 295 0.11 -0.53 3.07
C ALA A 295 -0.71 0.57 2.37
N LYS A 296 -0.84 1.76 2.97
CA LYS A 296 -1.50 2.94 2.39
C LYS A 296 -0.81 3.38 1.09
N VAL A 297 0.53 3.46 1.09
CA VAL A 297 1.33 3.86 -0.08
C VAL A 297 1.21 2.86 -1.23
N ALA A 298 1.21 1.55 -0.92
CA ALA A 298 1.05 0.50 -1.93
C ALA A 298 -0.41 0.25 -2.33
N GLY A 299 -1.38 0.88 -1.65
CA GLY A 299 -2.79 0.66 -1.90
C GLY A 299 -3.25 -0.77 -1.59
N ILE A 300 -2.88 -1.30 -0.42
CA ILE A 300 -3.29 -2.64 0.04
C ILE A 300 -3.76 -2.60 1.50
N SER A 301 -4.43 -3.65 1.95
CA SER A 301 -4.76 -3.80 3.37
C SER A 301 -3.53 -4.19 4.20
N LEU A 302 -3.55 -3.85 5.49
CA LEU A 302 -2.52 -4.24 6.46
C LEU A 302 -2.33 -5.76 6.47
N SER A 303 -3.43 -6.52 6.53
CA SER A 303 -3.42 -7.99 6.55
C SER A 303 -2.75 -8.57 5.32
N THR A 304 -3.02 -8.01 4.14
CA THR A 304 -2.41 -8.45 2.89
C THR A 304 -0.90 -8.19 2.89
N LEU A 305 -0.45 -7.04 3.40
CA LEU A 305 0.98 -6.72 3.52
C LEU A 305 1.68 -7.67 4.49
N VAL A 306 1.14 -7.89 5.71
CA VAL A 306 1.73 -8.80 6.70
C VAL A 306 1.80 -10.23 6.17
N ARG A 307 0.77 -10.68 5.46
CA ARG A 307 0.79 -11.95 4.72
C ARG A 307 1.88 -12.00 3.65
N ALA A 308 2.05 -10.92 2.88
CA ALA A 308 3.03 -10.88 1.80
C ALA A 308 4.46 -10.96 2.35
N VAL A 309 4.74 -10.18 3.39
CA VAL A 309 6.02 -10.17 4.12
C VAL A 309 6.33 -11.53 4.72
N SER A 310 5.42 -12.12 5.49
CA SER A 310 5.65 -13.45 6.10
C SER A 310 5.97 -14.54 5.07
N GLN A 311 5.38 -14.51 3.87
CA GLN A 311 5.70 -15.48 2.83
C GLN A 311 7.01 -15.22 2.12
N ALA A 312 7.35 -13.96 1.86
CA ALA A 312 8.67 -13.62 1.33
C ALA A 312 9.78 -13.99 2.33
N GLU A 313 9.56 -13.78 3.63
CA GLU A 313 10.47 -14.23 4.70
C GLU A 313 10.62 -15.75 4.76
N LEU A 314 9.53 -16.52 4.56
CA LEU A 314 9.59 -17.97 4.44
C LEU A 314 10.41 -18.42 3.21
N LYS A 315 10.23 -17.74 2.07
CA LYS A 315 11.01 -18.02 0.86
C LYS A 315 12.50 -17.74 1.07
N MET A 316 12.84 -16.64 1.77
CA MET A 316 14.22 -16.35 2.17
C MET A 316 14.80 -17.43 3.10
N MET A 317 13.99 -17.93 4.03
CA MET A 317 14.40 -18.98 4.96
C MET A 317 14.70 -20.30 4.22
N HIS A 318 13.83 -20.72 3.32
CA HIS A 318 14.09 -21.90 2.48
C HIS A 318 15.36 -21.73 1.63
N TRP A 319 15.54 -20.55 1.02
CA TRP A 319 16.77 -20.26 0.28
C TRP A 319 18.03 -20.38 1.16
N LEU A 320 17.99 -19.86 2.40
CA LEU A 320 19.10 -19.99 3.36
C LEU A 320 19.36 -21.45 3.76
N GLU A 321 18.31 -22.24 3.99
CA GLU A 321 18.44 -23.66 4.30
C GLU A 321 19.05 -24.44 3.14
N ASP A 322 18.64 -24.15 1.90
CA ASP A 322 19.18 -24.78 0.71
C ASP A 322 20.65 -24.41 0.51
N GLN A 323 21.04 -23.14 0.74
CA GLN A 323 22.46 -22.74 0.72
C GLN A 323 23.28 -23.49 1.77
N ARG A 324 22.78 -23.60 3.01
CA ARG A 324 23.47 -24.37 4.08
C ARG A 324 23.59 -25.84 3.73
N ARG A 325 22.56 -26.43 3.12
CA ARG A 325 22.60 -27.82 2.63
C ARG A 325 23.66 -27.99 1.55
N ILE A 326 23.75 -27.05 0.60
CA ILE A 326 24.76 -27.08 -0.45
C ILE A 326 26.17 -26.96 0.14
N GLU A 327 26.39 -26.07 1.12
CA GLU A 327 27.66 -25.91 1.84
C GLU A 327 28.07 -27.16 2.63
N LEU A 328 27.09 -27.84 3.27
CA LEU A 328 27.32 -29.04 4.07
C LEU A 328 27.54 -30.30 3.21
N TYR A 329 26.83 -30.44 2.10
CA TYR A 329 26.80 -31.68 1.32
C TYR A 329 27.59 -31.64 0.01
N GLY A 330 28.08 -30.47 -0.43
CA GLY A 330 29.02 -30.34 -1.54
C GLY A 330 28.48 -30.85 -2.88
N ASP A 331 27.99 -29.91 -3.69
CA ASP A 331 27.55 -30.10 -5.08
C ASP A 331 26.19 -30.81 -5.27
N ALA A 332 25.25 -30.08 -5.87
CA ALA A 332 23.88 -30.52 -6.18
C ALA A 332 23.83 -31.38 -7.46
N SER A 333 24.87 -32.18 -7.72
CA SER A 333 25.00 -33.03 -8.90
C SER A 333 24.59 -34.50 -8.67
N GLY A 334 24.00 -34.81 -7.50
CA GLY A 334 23.66 -36.19 -7.11
C GLY A 334 22.21 -36.50 -6.74
N MET A 335 21.29 -35.53 -6.72
CA MET A 335 19.88 -35.80 -6.40
C MET A 335 18.94 -35.13 -7.40
N GLU A 336 18.56 -35.91 -8.41
CA GLU A 336 17.44 -35.60 -9.27
C GLU A 336 16.17 -35.30 -8.46
N PHE A 337 15.55 -34.19 -8.83
CA PHE A 337 14.17 -33.79 -8.56
C PHE A 337 13.22 -34.93 -8.14
N ALA A 338 12.91 -35.00 -6.85
CA ALA A 338 11.57 -35.39 -6.45
C ALA A 338 10.65 -34.17 -6.64
N LYS A 339 10.08 -34.04 -7.84
CA LYS A 339 8.77 -33.39 -7.98
C LYS A 339 7.82 -34.15 -7.07
N PHE A 340 7.59 -33.67 -5.86
CA PHE A 340 6.49 -34.17 -5.05
C PHE A 340 5.23 -33.55 -5.64
N ASP A 341 4.56 -34.33 -6.48
CA ASP A 341 3.21 -34.10 -6.94
C ASP A 341 2.33 -34.00 -5.69
N SER A 342 1.71 -32.85 -5.48
CA SER A 342 0.73 -32.67 -4.41
C SER A 342 -0.62 -33.22 -4.90
N SER A 343 -0.65 -34.53 -5.12
CA SER A 343 -1.87 -35.30 -5.35
C SER A 343 -1.86 -36.51 -4.42
N ASP A 344 -2.18 -36.27 -3.16
CA ASP A 344 -2.80 -37.24 -2.24
C ASP A 344 -3.79 -36.38 -1.44
N ASP A 345 -5.07 -36.38 -1.79
CA ASP A 345 -6.02 -37.43 -1.41
C ASP A 345 -6.03 -37.63 0.12
N MET A 346 -6.84 -36.80 0.77
CA MET A 346 -7.37 -37.05 2.11
C MET A 346 -8.88 -36.94 1.99
N GLY A 347 -9.48 -38.01 1.45
CA GLY A 347 -10.68 -38.67 1.95
C GLY A 347 -11.85 -37.79 2.39
N GLU A 348 -12.85 -37.72 1.52
CA GLU A 348 -14.25 -37.71 1.95
C GLU A 348 -14.47 -38.85 2.96
N GLN A 349 -14.81 -38.49 4.20
CA GLN A 349 -15.56 -39.39 5.07
C GLN A 349 -17.02 -38.99 4.99
N ASP A 350 -17.73 -39.71 4.13
CA ASP A 350 -19.16 -39.94 4.26
C ASP A 350 -19.46 -40.50 5.66
N MET A 351 -20.20 -39.73 6.45
CA MET A 351 -20.96 -40.22 7.58
C MET A 351 -22.38 -39.71 7.39
N ALA A 352 -23.10 -40.40 6.51
CA ALA A 352 -24.56 -40.38 6.47
C ALA A 352 -25.08 -41.71 7.02
N ASP A 353 -26.01 -41.55 7.95
CA ASP A 353 -27.08 -42.46 8.37
C ASP A 353 -26.77 -43.63 9.31
N SER A 354 -27.18 -43.41 10.57
CA SER A 354 -28.11 -44.34 11.21
C SER A 354 -29.08 -43.57 12.10
N ASP A 355 -30.34 -43.60 11.67
CA ASP A 355 -31.54 -43.13 12.36
C ASP A 355 -31.79 -43.80 13.73
N ASP A 356 -32.65 -43.10 14.49
CA ASP A 356 -33.58 -43.55 15.53
C ASP A 356 -33.04 -44.03 16.89
N TYR A 357 -33.44 -43.33 17.96
CA TYR A 357 -34.49 -43.79 18.88
C TYR A 357 -34.86 -42.71 19.92
N SER A 358 -36.17 -42.38 19.95
CA SER A 358 -37.02 -41.82 21.04
C SER A 358 -36.86 -40.36 21.47
#